data_AF-A0AA96W9H3-F1
#
_entry.id   AF-A0AA96W9H3-F1
#
_cell.length_a   1.000
_cell.length_b   1.000
_cell.length_c   1.000
_cell.angle_alpha   90.00
_cell.angle_beta   90.00
_cell.angle_gamma   90.00
#
_symmetry.space_group_name_H-M   'P 1'
#
loop_
_entity.id
_entity.type
_entity.pdbx_description
1 polymer ?
#
loop_
_entity_poly.entity_id
_entity_poly.type
_entity_poly.pdbx_seq_one_letter_code
_entity_poly.pdbx_strand_id
1 'polypeptide(L)'
;MEPVSDMAGSRAATNALLAGLRADNLSPAAVVSFLGQAAHRSLLQAARRPRALAELTALHGVLYRLARDRRPGRRWVAASWVLAASHLGLLEHRTRLTTADTLTLLRANLPALPGGTGRASGVLAVGLDLADGRLARHQGTTSPFGDYADTFADAVFWTWLTLRHEPNPAVRAAAITAWALPVITITGLALRRGAMPERPRPVLLRPAAALQAVVALRHLTRR
;
A
#
# COMPACT_ATOMS: atom_id res chain seq x y z
N MET A 1 -13.18 16.90 -23.54
CA MET A 1 -12.27 16.42 -22.49
C MET A 1 -12.59 14.94 -22.29
N GLU A 2 -11.61 14.05 -22.44
CA GLU A 2 -11.84 12.61 -22.20
C GLU A 2 -12.31 12.40 -20.75
N PRO A 3 -13.38 11.63 -20.50
CA PRO A 3 -13.82 11.40 -19.13
C PRO A 3 -12.72 10.70 -18.33
N VAL A 4 -12.55 11.08 -17.06
CA VAL A 4 -11.50 10.55 -16.18
C VAL A 4 -11.55 9.02 -16.09
N SER A 5 -12.72 8.41 -16.26
CA SER A 5 -12.91 6.95 -16.31
C SER A 5 -12.17 6.26 -17.46
N ASP A 6 -11.96 6.96 -18.58
CA ASP A 6 -11.46 6.36 -19.83
C ASP A 6 -9.98 6.61 -20.09
N MET A 7 -9.39 7.61 -19.43
CA MET A 7 -7.96 7.90 -19.53
C MET A 7 -7.11 6.64 -19.29
N ALA A 8 -6.22 6.31 -20.23
CA ALA A 8 -5.42 5.09 -20.18
C ALA A 8 -4.40 5.07 -19.02
N GLY A 9 -3.80 6.22 -18.69
CA GLY A 9 -2.76 6.33 -17.67
C GLY A 9 -3.30 6.66 -16.27
N SER A 10 -2.92 5.85 -15.27
CA SER A 10 -3.30 6.10 -13.87
C SER A 10 -2.83 7.47 -13.36
N ARG A 11 -1.61 7.90 -13.72
CA ARG A 11 -1.10 9.23 -13.34
C ARG A 11 -1.87 10.38 -13.98
N ALA A 12 -2.22 10.27 -15.26
CA ALA A 12 -2.98 11.29 -15.98
C ALA A 12 -4.38 11.47 -15.36
N ALA A 13 -5.05 10.37 -15.05
CA ALA A 13 -6.35 10.39 -14.37
C ALA A 13 -6.25 11.01 -12.97
N THR A 14 -5.25 10.65 -12.17
CA THR A 14 -5.05 11.27 -10.86
C THR A 14 -4.79 12.78 -10.96
N ASN A 15 -4.00 13.22 -11.94
CA ASN A 15 -3.76 14.64 -12.17
C ASN A 15 -5.05 15.36 -12.58
N ALA A 16 -5.88 14.78 -13.43
CA ALA A 16 -7.17 15.36 -13.82
C ALA A 16 -8.10 15.52 -12.61
N LEU A 17 -8.18 14.51 -11.74
CA LEU A 17 -8.96 14.55 -10.50
C LEU A 17 -8.45 15.64 -9.54
N LEU A 18 -7.13 15.73 -9.34
CA LEU A 18 -6.54 16.74 -8.47
C LEU A 18 -6.70 18.16 -9.04
N ALA A 19 -6.63 18.32 -10.36
CA ALA A 19 -6.82 19.61 -11.01
C ALA A 19 -8.25 20.12 -10.83
N GLY A 20 -9.25 19.24 -11.00
CA GLY A 20 -10.66 19.57 -10.72
C GLY A 20 -10.87 19.95 -9.25
N LEU A 21 -10.36 19.12 -8.33
CA LEU A 21 -10.46 19.38 -6.89
C LEU A 21 -9.81 20.71 -6.47
N ARG A 22 -8.69 21.09 -7.10
CA ARG A 22 -8.02 22.38 -6.87
C ARG A 22 -8.82 23.54 -7.48
N ALA A 23 -9.37 23.38 -8.68
CA ALA A 23 -10.16 24.42 -9.35
C ALA A 23 -11.38 24.83 -8.51
N ASP A 24 -11.99 23.85 -7.81
CA ASP A 24 -13.14 24.07 -6.93
C ASP A 24 -12.74 24.41 -5.47
N ASN A 25 -11.48 24.82 -5.24
CA ASN A 25 -10.94 25.24 -3.93
C ASN A 25 -11.23 24.25 -2.79
N LEU A 26 -11.18 22.94 -3.06
CA LEU A 26 -11.45 21.90 -2.05
C LEU A 26 -12.84 21.99 -1.41
N SER A 27 -13.84 22.56 -2.12
CA SER A 27 -15.20 22.60 -1.60
C SER A 27 -15.72 21.19 -1.23
N PRO A 28 -16.60 21.06 -0.21
CA PRO A 28 -17.10 19.74 0.19
C PRO A 28 -17.73 18.96 -0.98
N ALA A 29 -18.44 19.64 -1.87
CA ALA A 29 -19.02 19.05 -3.07
C ALA A 29 -17.95 18.51 -4.03
N ALA A 30 -16.85 19.26 -4.24
CA ALA A 30 -15.73 18.81 -5.05
C ALA A 30 -15.00 17.62 -4.44
N VAL A 31 -14.87 17.55 -3.12
CA VAL A 31 -14.32 16.38 -2.42
C VAL A 31 -15.20 15.14 -2.65
N VAL A 32 -16.53 15.27 -2.51
CA VAL A 32 -17.46 14.16 -2.78
C VAL A 32 -17.39 13.72 -4.24
N SER A 33 -17.35 14.66 -5.18
CA SER A 33 -17.19 14.38 -6.62
C SER A 33 -15.87 13.66 -6.91
N PHE A 34 -14.76 14.15 -6.35
CA PHE A 34 -13.43 13.54 -6.44
C PHE A 34 -13.45 12.09 -5.96
N LEU A 35 -14.02 11.84 -4.77
CA LEU A 35 -14.12 10.49 -4.20
C LEU A 35 -14.99 9.57 -5.05
N GLY A 36 -16.13 10.07 -5.53
CA GLY A 36 -17.04 9.32 -6.41
C GLY A 36 -16.38 8.95 -7.73
N GLN A 37 -15.70 9.88 -8.39
CA GLN A 37 -15.00 9.64 -9.65
C GLN A 37 -13.81 8.68 -9.46
N ALA A 38 -13.04 8.84 -8.38
CA ALA A 38 -11.94 7.94 -8.04
C ALA A 38 -12.45 6.51 -7.81
N ALA A 39 -13.50 6.35 -6.99
CA ALA A 39 -14.09 5.05 -6.71
C ALA A 39 -14.68 4.39 -7.97
N HIS A 40 -15.42 5.15 -8.77
CA HIS A 40 -15.98 4.67 -10.04
C HIS A 40 -14.87 4.18 -10.98
N ARG A 41 -13.80 4.96 -11.13
CA ARG A 41 -12.64 4.57 -11.94
C ARG A 41 -11.97 3.32 -11.38
N SER A 42 -11.75 3.21 -10.08
CA SER A 42 -11.17 2.02 -9.45
C SER A 42 -11.99 0.77 -9.77
N LEU A 43 -13.33 0.85 -9.68
CA LEU A 43 -14.22 -0.25 -10.03
C LEU A 43 -14.10 -0.64 -11.51
N LEU A 44 -14.12 0.34 -12.43
CA LEU A 44 -13.94 0.09 -13.86
C LEU A 44 -12.58 -0.55 -14.16
N GLN A 45 -11.51 -0.07 -13.54
CA GLN A 45 -10.16 -0.59 -13.75
C GLN A 45 -9.99 -2.01 -13.20
N ALA A 46 -10.66 -2.35 -12.09
CA ALA A 46 -10.73 -3.71 -11.59
C ALA A 46 -11.52 -4.61 -12.56
N ALA A 47 -12.69 -4.17 -13.04
CA ALA A 47 -13.51 -4.92 -13.99
C ALA A 47 -12.80 -5.16 -15.34
N ARG A 48 -11.99 -4.20 -15.81
CA ARG A 48 -11.15 -4.33 -17.01
C ARG A 48 -10.00 -5.33 -16.84
N ARG A 49 -9.73 -5.82 -15.61
CA ARG A 49 -8.66 -6.79 -15.29
C ARG A 49 -9.22 -8.01 -14.56
N PRO A 50 -10.12 -8.78 -15.18
CA PRO A 50 -10.82 -9.87 -14.51
C PRO A 50 -9.87 -10.95 -13.98
N ARG A 51 -8.79 -11.22 -14.70
CA ARG A 51 -7.77 -12.20 -14.29
C ARG A 51 -7.01 -11.76 -13.03
N ALA A 52 -6.46 -10.55 -13.00
CA ALA A 52 -5.79 -10.02 -11.80
C ALA A 52 -6.75 -9.93 -10.61
N LEU A 53 -8.01 -9.53 -10.82
CA LEU A 53 -9.01 -9.50 -9.75
C LEU A 53 -9.32 -10.91 -9.21
N ALA A 54 -9.41 -11.91 -10.08
CA ALA A 54 -9.59 -13.30 -9.68
C ALA A 54 -8.39 -13.84 -8.90
N GLU A 55 -7.16 -13.62 -9.38
CA GLU A 55 -5.92 -14.00 -8.69
C GLU A 55 -5.83 -13.32 -7.30
N LEU A 56 -6.12 -12.02 -7.23
CA LEU A 56 -6.16 -11.25 -5.99
C LEU A 56 -7.19 -11.80 -5.00
N THR A 57 -8.38 -12.12 -5.49
CA THR A 57 -9.50 -12.63 -4.68
C THR A 57 -9.21 -14.04 -4.19
N ALA A 58 -8.64 -14.91 -5.03
CA ALA A 58 -8.21 -16.25 -4.63
C ALA A 58 -7.14 -16.19 -3.53
N LEU A 59 -6.13 -15.34 -3.70
CA LEU A 59 -5.09 -15.11 -2.69
C LEU A 59 -5.71 -14.65 -1.37
N HIS A 60 -6.53 -13.61 -1.39
CA HIS A 60 -7.16 -13.10 -0.15
C HIS A 60 -8.16 -14.08 0.44
N GLY A 61 -8.82 -14.94 -0.35
CA GLY A 61 -9.69 -16.01 0.15
C GLY A 61 -8.91 -17.03 0.99
N VAL A 62 -7.73 -17.44 0.52
CA VAL A 62 -6.81 -18.30 1.28
C VAL A 62 -6.37 -17.60 2.56
N LEU A 63 -5.92 -16.34 2.47
CA LEU A 63 -5.47 -15.57 3.63
C LEU A 63 -6.59 -15.35 4.65
N TYR A 64 -7.82 -15.12 4.19
CA TYR A 64 -8.99 -14.92 5.04
C TYR A 64 -9.33 -16.18 5.84
N ARG A 65 -9.17 -17.35 5.21
CA ARG A 65 -9.30 -18.65 5.88
C ARG A 65 -8.20 -18.84 6.91
N LEU A 66 -6.94 -18.54 6.56
CA LEU A 66 -5.80 -18.63 7.47
C LEU A 66 -5.88 -17.64 8.64
N ALA A 67 -6.56 -16.50 8.47
CA ALA A 67 -6.75 -15.49 9.51
C ALA A 67 -7.90 -15.82 10.49
N ARG A 68 -8.52 -17.01 10.39
CA ARG A 68 -9.58 -17.46 11.30
C ARG A 68 -9.06 -17.49 12.74
N ASP A 69 -9.88 -16.96 13.66
CA ASP A 69 -9.63 -16.91 15.11
C ASP A 69 -8.38 -16.12 15.55
N ARG A 70 -7.84 -15.28 14.66
CA ARG A 70 -6.69 -14.40 14.93
C ARG A 70 -7.10 -12.94 15.08
N ARG A 71 -6.26 -12.14 15.73
CA ARG A 71 -6.34 -10.66 15.75
C ARG A 71 -5.05 -10.08 15.17
N PRO A 72 -5.10 -9.15 14.19
CA PRO A 72 -6.29 -8.47 13.66
C PRO A 72 -7.17 -9.29 12.69
N GLY A 73 -6.72 -10.47 12.27
CA GLY A 73 -7.59 -11.52 11.70
C GLY A 73 -8.27 -11.17 10.36
N ARG A 74 -9.49 -11.67 10.18
CA ARG A 74 -10.26 -11.55 8.92
C ARG A 74 -10.54 -10.13 8.45
N ARG A 75 -10.78 -9.19 9.38
CA ARG A 75 -11.06 -7.79 9.04
C ARG A 75 -9.85 -7.12 8.38
N TRP A 76 -8.65 -7.47 8.83
CA TRP A 76 -7.40 -7.02 8.22
C TRP A 76 -7.28 -7.48 6.76
N VAL A 77 -7.53 -8.78 6.53
CA VAL A 77 -7.47 -9.36 5.18
C VAL A 77 -8.51 -8.73 4.27
N ALA A 78 -9.73 -8.49 4.76
CA ALA A 78 -10.77 -7.82 3.98
C ALA A 78 -10.37 -6.38 3.61
N ALA A 79 -9.81 -5.62 4.57
CA ALA A 79 -9.33 -4.26 4.31
C ALA A 79 -8.18 -4.25 3.28
N SER A 80 -7.21 -5.17 3.43
CA SER A 80 -6.14 -5.39 2.46
C SER A 80 -6.68 -5.70 1.06
N TRP A 81 -7.70 -6.55 0.96
CA TRP A 81 -8.32 -6.89 -0.32
C TRP A 81 -8.97 -5.67 -0.97
N VAL A 82 -9.75 -4.87 -0.22
CA VAL A 82 -10.38 -3.63 -0.74
C VAL A 82 -9.32 -2.65 -1.25
N LEU A 83 -8.23 -2.47 -0.48
CA LEU A 83 -7.13 -1.60 -0.87
C LEU A 83 -6.48 -2.09 -2.17
N ALA A 84 -6.13 -3.38 -2.26
CA ALA A 84 -5.49 -3.92 -3.45
C ALA A 84 -6.44 -3.89 -4.68
N ALA A 85 -7.71 -4.25 -4.50
CA ALA A 85 -8.70 -4.27 -5.58
C ALA A 85 -8.95 -2.88 -6.15
N SER A 86 -9.06 -1.86 -5.30
CA SER A 86 -9.22 -0.46 -5.72
C SER A 86 -8.00 0.11 -6.47
N HIS A 87 -6.83 -0.53 -6.34
CA HIS A 87 -5.59 -0.10 -6.97
C HIS A 87 -5.17 -0.94 -8.18
N LEU A 88 -5.97 -1.91 -8.65
CA LEU A 88 -5.64 -2.73 -9.82
C LEU A 88 -5.39 -1.93 -11.10
N GLY A 89 -5.88 -0.69 -11.20
CA GLY A 89 -5.54 0.23 -12.30
C GLY A 89 -4.05 0.56 -12.40
N LEU A 90 -3.30 0.42 -11.31
CA LEU A 90 -1.84 0.61 -11.27
C LEU A 90 -1.06 -0.56 -11.89
N LEU A 91 -1.73 -1.66 -12.25
CA LEU A 91 -1.12 -2.70 -13.08
C LEU A 91 -0.87 -2.22 -14.52
N GLU A 92 -1.46 -1.09 -14.90
CA GLU A 92 -1.33 -0.48 -16.23
C GLU A 92 -1.66 -1.50 -17.32
N HIS A 93 -0.70 -1.88 -18.16
CA HIS A 93 -0.92 -2.83 -19.24
C HIS A 93 -0.98 -4.30 -18.79
N ARG A 94 -0.63 -4.61 -17.53
CA ARG A 94 -0.64 -5.98 -17.02
C ARG A 94 -2.04 -6.42 -16.63
N THR A 95 -2.36 -7.67 -16.99
CA THR A 95 -3.67 -8.31 -16.72
C THR A 95 -3.64 -9.33 -15.58
N ARG A 96 -2.45 -9.60 -15.02
CA ARG A 96 -2.20 -10.60 -13.98
C ARG A 96 -1.27 -10.04 -12.89
N LEU A 97 -1.34 -10.63 -11.70
CA LEU A 97 -0.38 -10.41 -10.63
C LEU A 97 0.92 -11.15 -10.93
N THR A 98 2.03 -10.58 -10.48
CA THR A 98 3.33 -11.25 -10.52
C THR A 98 3.63 -11.93 -9.19
N THR A 99 4.65 -12.78 -9.19
CA THR A 99 5.11 -13.41 -7.95
C THR A 99 5.61 -12.35 -6.95
N ALA A 100 6.24 -11.28 -7.43
CA ALA A 100 6.62 -10.15 -6.57
C ALA A 100 5.39 -9.49 -5.93
N ASP A 101 4.35 -9.16 -6.72
CA ASP A 101 3.11 -8.59 -6.20
C ASP A 101 2.46 -9.52 -5.14
N THR A 102 2.53 -10.84 -5.36
CA THR A 102 2.02 -11.84 -4.41
C THR A 102 2.79 -11.79 -3.09
N LEU A 103 4.12 -11.74 -3.13
CA LEU A 103 4.96 -11.66 -1.94
C LEU A 103 4.69 -10.37 -1.13
N THR A 104 4.55 -9.24 -1.82
CA THR A 104 4.17 -7.97 -1.18
C THR A 104 2.80 -8.06 -0.50
N LEU A 105 1.81 -8.67 -1.15
CA LEU A 105 0.47 -8.87 -0.56
C LEU A 105 0.48 -9.85 0.62
N LEU A 106 1.32 -10.89 0.58
CA LEU A 106 1.53 -11.80 1.70
C LEU A 106 2.15 -11.05 2.89
N ARG A 107 3.15 -10.20 2.64
CA ARG A 107 3.81 -9.35 3.63
C ARG A 107 2.82 -8.38 4.28
N ALA A 108 1.99 -7.70 3.49
CA ALA A 108 0.94 -6.81 3.99
C ALA A 108 -0.07 -7.52 4.91
N ASN A 109 -0.32 -8.82 4.68
CA ASN A 109 -1.24 -9.62 5.47
C ASN A 109 -0.58 -10.39 6.61
N LEU A 110 0.76 -10.35 6.73
CA LEU A 110 1.52 -11.05 7.75
C LEU A 110 0.94 -10.86 9.17
N PRO A 111 0.50 -9.67 9.60
CA PRO A 111 -0.11 -9.47 10.93
C PRO A 111 -1.32 -10.36 11.21
N ALA A 112 -2.08 -10.72 10.17
CA ALA A 112 -3.26 -11.59 10.29
C ALA A 112 -2.93 -13.09 10.21
N LEU A 113 -1.67 -13.44 9.90
CA LEU A 113 -1.22 -14.82 9.65
C LEU A 113 -0.46 -15.41 10.86
N PRO A 114 -0.34 -16.75 10.95
CA PRO A 114 0.36 -17.42 12.05
C PRO A 114 1.80 -16.91 12.29
N GLY A 115 2.53 -16.58 11.22
CA GLY A 115 3.90 -16.09 11.30
C GLY A 115 4.04 -14.64 11.79
N GLY A 116 2.97 -13.85 11.77
CA GLY A 116 3.02 -12.43 12.12
C GLY A 116 3.07 -12.14 13.61
N THR A 117 2.58 -13.06 14.45
CA THR A 117 2.55 -12.88 15.91
C THR A 117 3.83 -13.35 16.61
N GLY A 118 4.74 -13.99 15.88
CA GLY A 118 6.00 -14.48 16.43
C GLY A 118 7.04 -13.36 16.63
N ARG A 119 8.06 -13.62 17.44
CA ARG A 119 9.22 -12.71 17.62
C ARG A 119 10.01 -12.49 16.33
N ALA A 120 9.95 -13.46 15.41
CA ALA A 120 10.59 -13.37 14.10
C ALA A 120 9.77 -12.58 13.07
N SER A 121 8.60 -12.05 13.40
CA SER A 121 7.72 -11.42 12.40
C SER A 121 8.37 -10.24 11.68
N GLY A 122 9.13 -9.41 12.40
CA GLY A 122 9.91 -8.32 11.80
C GLY A 122 10.97 -8.82 10.82
N VAL A 123 11.66 -9.92 11.16
CA VAL A 123 12.66 -10.55 10.27
C VAL A 123 12.00 -11.16 9.04
N LEU A 124 10.86 -11.83 9.22
CA LEU A 124 10.08 -12.39 8.11
C LEU A 124 9.59 -11.29 7.16
N ALA A 125 9.14 -10.15 7.69
CA ALA A 125 8.72 -9.02 6.87
C ALA A 125 9.88 -8.46 6.04
N VAL A 126 11.05 -8.24 6.64
CA VAL A 126 12.27 -7.81 5.91
C VAL A 126 12.67 -8.85 4.85
N GLY A 127 12.59 -10.14 5.17
CA GLY A 127 12.89 -11.21 4.22
C GLY A 127 11.97 -11.19 3.00
N LEU A 128 10.67 -10.98 3.21
CA LEU A 128 9.68 -10.88 2.14
C LEU A 128 9.90 -9.63 1.26
N ASP A 129 10.23 -8.49 1.88
CA ASP A 129 10.55 -7.22 1.21
C ASP A 129 11.82 -7.31 0.34
N LEU A 130 12.86 -7.99 0.82
CA LEU A 130 14.05 -8.22 0.01
C LEU A 130 13.78 -9.20 -1.14
N ALA A 131 12.93 -10.21 -0.90
CA ALA A 131 12.59 -11.22 -1.89
C ALA A 131 11.74 -10.64 -3.02
N ASP A 132 10.71 -9.85 -2.72
CA ASP A 132 9.84 -9.25 -3.74
C ASP A 132 10.61 -8.25 -4.62
N GLY A 133 11.44 -7.38 -4.03
CA GLY A 133 12.23 -6.39 -4.75
C GLY A 133 13.31 -7.03 -5.61
N ARG A 134 13.96 -8.09 -5.13
CA ARG A 134 14.92 -8.87 -5.94
C ARG A 134 14.22 -9.56 -7.11
N LEU A 135 13.07 -10.19 -6.85
CA LEU A 135 12.33 -10.91 -7.87
C LEU A 135 11.80 -9.96 -8.95
N ALA A 136 11.26 -8.80 -8.55
CA ALA A 136 10.78 -7.78 -9.47
C ALA A 136 11.87 -7.24 -10.38
N ARG A 137 13.07 -6.96 -9.84
CA ARG A 137 14.22 -6.50 -10.63
C ARG A 137 14.76 -7.59 -11.54
N HIS A 138 14.89 -8.82 -11.04
CA HIS A 138 15.40 -9.94 -11.83
C HIS A 138 14.48 -10.31 -13.00
N GLN A 139 13.16 -10.25 -12.79
CA GLN A 139 12.18 -10.60 -13.82
C GLN A 139 11.73 -9.41 -14.68
N GLY A 140 12.22 -8.20 -14.41
CA GLY A 140 11.78 -6.99 -15.10
C GLY A 140 10.30 -6.67 -14.90
N THR A 141 9.71 -7.06 -13.76
CA THR A 141 8.27 -6.94 -13.49
C THR A 141 7.91 -5.77 -12.57
N THR A 142 8.78 -4.77 -12.45
CA THR A 142 8.50 -3.54 -11.69
C THR A 142 7.27 -2.85 -12.26
N SER A 143 6.36 -2.39 -11.40
CA SER A 143 5.15 -1.69 -11.82
C SER A 143 4.72 -0.67 -10.77
N PRO A 144 3.93 0.35 -11.14
CA PRO A 144 3.35 1.26 -10.17
C PRO A 144 2.51 0.53 -9.11
N PHE A 145 1.79 -0.55 -9.46
CA PHE A 145 1.06 -1.34 -8.48
C PHE A 145 1.98 -1.90 -7.40
N GLY A 146 3.07 -2.55 -7.81
CA GLY A 146 4.07 -3.10 -6.90
C GLY A 146 4.70 -2.02 -6.02
N ASP A 147 5.13 -0.90 -6.61
CA ASP A 147 5.76 0.21 -5.88
C ASP A 147 4.83 0.78 -4.77
N TYR A 148 3.55 0.97 -5.06
CA TYR A 148 2.58 1.48 -4.08
C TYR A 148 2.18 0.40 -3.06
N ALA A 149 1.94 -0.83 -3.51
CA ALA A 149 1.61 -1.95 -2.62
C ALA A 149 2.74 -2.21 -1.61
N ASP A 150 3.98 -2.10 -2.04
CA ASP A 150 5.19 -2.23 -1.22
C ASP A 150 5.24 -1.16 -0.12
N THR A 151 5.06 0.10 -0.51
CA THR A 151 5.01 1.23 0.42
C THR A 151 3.88 1.06 1.45
N PHE A 152 2.69 0.62 1.01
CA PHE A 152 1.56 0.39 1.92
C PHE A 152 1.79 -0.81 2.84
N ALA A 153 2.31 -1.92 2.30
CA ALA A 153 2.63 -3.11 3.08
C ALA A 153 3.59 -2.77 4.21
N ASP A 154 4.62 -1.98 3.90
CA ASP A 154 5.57 -1.45 4.87
C ASP A 154 4.91 -0.57 5.93
N ALA A 155 4.23 0.50 5.50
CA ALA A 155 3.63 1.45 6.43
C ALA A 155 2.66 0.74 7.40
N VAL A 156 1.83 -0.14 6.88
CA VAL A 156 0.81 -0.86 7.65
C VAL A 156 1.46 -1.90 8.58
N PHE A 157 2.39 -2.72 8.08
CA PHE A 157 3.06 -3.75 8.89
C PHE A 157 3.87 -3.13 10.04
N TRP A 158 4.73 -2.16 9.73
CA TRP A 158 5.61 -1.55 10.72
C TRP A 158 4.83 -0.72 11.74
N THR A 159 3.80 0.01 11.31
CA THR A 159 2.91 0.71 12.24
C THR A 159 2.23 -0.26 13.18
N TRP A 160 1.69 -1.38 12.67
CA TRP A 160 1.08 -2.41 13.51
C TRP A 160 2.09 -3.02 14.49
N LEU A 161 3.27 -3.43 14.00
CA LEU A 161 4.29 -4.07 14.81
C LEU A 161 4.75 -3.15 15.94
N THR A 162 5.04 -1.88 15.62
CA THR A 162 5.46 -0.87 16.59
C THR A 162 4.36 -0.56 17.60
N LEU A 163 3.12 -0.33 17.16
CA LEU A 163 2.00 -0.05 18.08
C LEU A 163 1.72 -1.22 19.03
N ARG A 164 1.92 -2.46 18.57
CA ARG A 164 1.61 -3.66 19.34
C ARG A 164 2.73 -4.09 20.29
N HIS A 165 3.99 -3.88 19.92
CA HIS A 165 5.13 -4.48 20.62
C HIS A 165 6.18 -3.49 21.12
N GLU A 166 6.12 -2.21 20.77
CA GLU A 166 7.07 -1.21 21.29
C GLU A 166 6.51 -0.51 22.54
N PRO A 167 7.13 -0.68 23.73
CA PRO A 167 6.69 -0.01 24.95
C PRO A 167 7.13 1.46 24.99
N ASN A 168 8.20 1.86 24.28
CA ASN A 168 8.69 3.23 24.34
C ASN A 168 7.80 4.16 23.49
N PRO A 169 7.10 5.14 24.11
CA PRO A 169 6.20 6.04 23.38
C PRO A 169 6.95 6.94 22.38
N ALA A 170 8.21 7.30 22.65
CA ALA A 170 9.03 8.08 21.72
C ALA A 170 9.37 7.29 20.46
N VAL A 171 9.72 6.01 20.59
CA VAL A 171 9.98 5.13 19.42
C VAL A 171 8.70 4.90 18.63
N ARG A 172 7.55 4.75 19.31
CA ARG A 172 6.23 4.66 18.65
C ARG A 172 5.91 5.92 17.87
N ALA A 173 6.06 7.10 18.49
CA ALA A 173 5.80 8.37 17.83
C ALA A 173 6.73 8.57 16.63
N ALA A 174 8.02 8.27 16.78
CA ALA A 174 8.99 8.32 15.69
C ALA A 174 8.59 7.40 14.51
N ALA A 175 8.12 6.18 14.79
CA ALA A 175 7.69 5.25 13.74
C ALA A 175 6.46 5.70 13.00
N ILE A 176 5.42 6.12 13.72
CA ILE A 176 4.21 6.66 13.09
C ILE A 176 4.56 7.89 12.24
N THR A 177 5.41 8.77 12.75
CA THR A 177 5.83 9.99 12.05
C THR A 177 6.63 9.65 10.79
N ALA A 178 7.55 8.69 10.86
CA ALA A 178 8.37 8.28 9.73
C ALA A 178 7.53 7.78 8.53
N TRP A 179 6.39 7.14 8.79
CA TRP A 179 5.46 6.68 7.74
C TRP A 179 4.43 7.74 7.33
N ALA A 180 3.88 8.49 8.29
CA ALA A 180 2.82 9.47 8.01
C ALA A 180 3.37 10.73 7.32
N LEU A 181 4.56 11.21 7.71
CA LEU A 181 5.11 12.48 7.23
C LEU A 181 5.30 12.51 5.70
N PRO A 182 5.89 11.50 5.04
CA PRO A 182 6.01 11.51 3.58
C PRO A 182 4.63 11.51 2.88
N VAL A 183 3.68 10.73 3.38
CA VAL A 183 2.32 10.62 2.81
C VAL A 183 1.59 11.95 2.93
N ILE A 184 1.60 12.58 4.12
CA ILE A 184 0.99 13.89 4.36
C ILE A 184 1.65 14.95 3.46
N THR A 185 2.97 14.92 3.36
CA THR A 185 3.73 15.90 2.54
C THR A 185 3.37 15.77 1.06
N ILE A 186 3.38 14.55 0.51
CA ILE A 186 3.04 14.29 -0.89
C ILE A 186 1.58 14.65 -1.16
N THR A 187 0.66 14.26 -0.26
CA THR A 187 -0.77 14.55 -0.39
C THR A 187 -1.02 16.06 -0.37
N GLY A 188 -0.47 16.78 0.62
CA GLY A 188 -0.61 18.23 0.71
C GLY A 188 -0.01 18.95 -0.50
N LEU A 189 1.15 18.49 -0.99
CA LEU A 189 1.76 19.04 -2.19
C LEU A 189 0.93 18.75 -3.46
N ALA A 190 0.35 17.55 -3.56
CA ALA A 190 -0.50 17.13 -4.66
C ALA A 190 -1.80 17.95 -4.72
N LEU A 191 -2.47 18.13 -3.58
CA LEU A 191 -3.66 18.98 -3.44
C LEU A 191 -3.34 20.43 -3.80
N ARG A 192 -2.24 20.97 -3.24
CA ARG A 192 -1.81 22.35 -3.51
C ARG A 192 -1.47 22.58 -4.98
N ARG A 193 -0.84 21.60 -5.64
CA ARG A 193 -0.45 21.70 -7.05
C ARG A 193 -1.59 21.34 -8.01
N GLY A 194 -2.60 20.61 -7.55
CA GLY A 194 -3.62 20.03 -8.44
C GLY A 194 -3.04 18.94 -9.34
N ALA A 195 -1.90 18.36 -8.97
CA ALA A 195 -1.19 17.34 -9.75
C ALA A 195 -0.23 16.57 -8.85
N MET A 196 -0.04 15.28 -9.13
CA MET A 196 0.89 14.43 -8.39
C MET A 196 2.33 14.94 -8.57
N PRO A 197 3.06 15.22 -7.47
CA PRO A 197 4.46 15.59 -7.55
C PRO A 197 5.28 14.46 -8.18
N GLU A 198 6.46 14.79 -8.70
CA GLU A 198 7.41 13.77 -9.14
C GLU A 198 7.74 12.82 -8.00
N ARG A 199 8.04 11.56 -8.35
CA ARG A 199 8.31 10.51 -7.37
C ARG A 199 9.38 11.00 -6.38
N PRO A 200 9.12 10.89 -5.06
CA PRO A 200 10.08 11.32 -4.05
C PRO A 200 11.40 10.57 -4.23
N ARG A 201 12.52 11.28 -4.03
CA ARG A 201 13.86 10.67 -4.11
C ARG A 201 14.02 9.62 -2.99
N PRO A 202 14.76 8.51 -3.22
CA PRO A 202 14.96 7.44 -2.24
C PRO A 202 15.49 7.89 -0.87
N VAL A 203 16.14 9.06 -0.82
CA VAL A 203 16.68 9.67 0.40
C VAL A 203 15.60 9.94 1.45
N LEU A 204 14.37 10.27 1.02
CA LEU A 204 13.26 10.55 1.93
C LEU A 204 12.72 9.29 2.64
N LEU A 205 13.04 8.09 2.13
CA LEU A 205 12.62 6.81 2.69
C LEU A 205 13.68 6.18 3.63
N ARG A 206 14.92 6.72 3.65
CA ARG A 206 16.01 6.22 4.49
C ARG A 206 15.71 6.25 6.00
N PRO A 207 15.03 7.28 6.55
CA PRO A 207 14.67 7.27 7.97
C PRO A 207 13.73 6.13 8.33
N ALA A 208 12.78 5.80 7.44
CA ALA A 208 11.86 4.69 7.64
C ALA A 208 12.62 3.36 7.67
N ALA A 209 13.50 3.10 6.69
CA ALA A 209 14.30 1.88 6.63
C ALA A 209 15.21 1.68 7.86
N ALA A 210 15.88 2.74 8.34
CA ALA A 210 16.69 2.66 9.56
C ALA A 210 15.83 2.29 10.78
N LEU A 211 14.63 2.84 10.87
CA LEU A 211 13.72 2.58 11.97
C LEU A 211 13.09 1.18 11.91
N GLN A 212 12.84 0.64 10.72
CA GLN A 212 12.44 -0.75 10.53
C GLN A 212 13.46 -1.69 11.17
N ALA A 213 14.75 -1.49 10.89
CA ALA A 213 15.83 -2.29 11.47
C ALA A 213 15.85 -2.22 13.01
N VAL A 214 15.70 -1.01 13.56
CA VAL A 214 15.64 -0.80 15.03
C VAL A 214 14.44 -1.52 15.64
N VAL A 215 13.24 -1.37 15.07
CA VAL A 215 12.02 -2.01 15.57
C VAL A 215 12.10 -3.52 15.45
N ALA A 216 12.59 -4.05 14.33
CA ALA A 216 12.76 -5.48 14.10
C ALA A 216 13.73 -6.11 15.11
N LEU A 217 14.90 -5.48 15.34
CA LEU A 217 15.89 -5.97 16.28
C LEU A 217 15.35 -5.96 17.71
N ARG A 218 14.68 -4.87 18.12
CA ARG A 218 14.06 -4.77 19.45
C ARG A 218 12.96 -5.80 19.65
N HIS A 219 12.16 -6.08 18.63
CA HIS A 219 11.13 -7.13 18.69
C HIS A 219 11.74 -8.53 18.82
N LEU A 220 12.85 -8.78 18.11
CA LEU A 220 13.54 -10.07 18.14
C LEU A 220 14.23 -10.35 19.48
N THR A 221 14.88 -9.35 20.07
CA THR A 221 15.70 -9.52 21.29
C THR A 221 14.90 -9.45 22.60
N ARG A 222 13.62 -9.09 22.53
CA ARG A 222 12.75 -9.04 23.71
C ARG A 222 12.32 -10.45 24.16
N ARG A 223 12.55 -10.72 25.44
CA ARG A 223 12.01 -11.89 26.15
C ARG A 223 10.60 -11.58 26.63
#